data_AF-A0A1G7ZBY4-F1
#
_entry.id   AF-A0A1G7ZBY4-F1
#
_cell.length_a   1.000
_cell.length_b   1.000
_cell.length_c   1.000
_cell.angle_alpha   90.00
_cell.angle_beta   90.00
_cell.angle_gamma   90.00
#
_symmetry.space_group_name_H-M   'P 1'
#
loop_
_entity.id
_entity.type
_entity.pdbx_description
1 polymer ?
#
loop_
_entity_poly.entity_id
_entity_poly.type
_entity_poly.pdbx_seq_one_letter_code
_entity_poly.pdbx_strand_id
1 'polypeptide(L)'
;MAEVSVEINGRKFRMACEDGQETHLSSLATRFNRYIDEYKGTFGEIGDNRLVVMAGIAVVDELVEAERKIQQLSSELATVTRAGSDVAAEAESMEAKFAAKLSDVARRIESIATAVDNAGQDQPQPN
;
A
#
# COMPACT_ATOMS: atom_id res chain seq x y z
N MET A 1 -13.95 19.16 -30.70
CA MET A 1 -13.78 19.28 -29.23
C MET A 1 -15.13 18.96 -28.64
N ALA A 2 -15.21 17.91 -27.82
CA ALA A 2 -16.44 17.57 -27.12
C ALA A 2 -16.72 18.62 -26.03
N GLU A 3 -17.99 18.96 -25.84
CA GLU A 3 -18.45 19.79 -24.73
C GLU A 3 -19.50 19.02 -23.96
N VAL A 4 -19.47 19.13 -22.63
CA VAL A 4 -20.50 18.61 -21.74
C VAL A 4 -21.18 19.77 -21.02
N SER A 5 -22.50 19.72 -20.93
CA SER A 5 -23.28 20.65 -20.09
C SER A 5 -23.51 20.00 -18.74
N VAL A 6 -22.98 20.59 -17.68
CA VAL A 6 -23.24 20.20 -16.29
C VAL A 6 -24.10 21.24 -15.61
N GLU A 7 -24.83 20.86 -14.56
CA GLU A 7 -25.65 21.77 -13.76
C GLU A 7 -25.05 21.92 -12.38
N ILE A 8 -24.69 23.14 -11.98
CA ILE A 8 -24.18 23.47 -10.64
C ILE A 8 -25.11 24.49 -10.00
N ASN A 9 -25.68 24.18 -8.84
CA ASN A 9 -26.64 25.05 -8.14
C ASN A 9 -27.78 25.55 -9.06
N GLY A 10 -28.39 24.66 -9.86
CA GLY A 10 -29.47 25.01 -10.79
C GLY A 10 -29.04 25.80 -12.03
N ARG A 11 -27.74 26.07 -12.21
CA ARG A 11 -27.19 26.80 -13.36
C ARG A 11 -26.43 25.86 -14.27
N LYS A 12 -26.66 25.97 -15.59
CA LYS A 12 -25.95 25.16 -16.59
C LYS A 12 -24.62 25.79 -16.96
N PHE A 13 -23.56 24.98 -16.92
CA PHE A 13 -22.21 25.34 -17.32
C PHE A 13 -21.76 24.41 -18.44
N ARG A 14 -21.23 24.98 -19.52
CA ARG A 14 -20.58 24.22 -20.59
C ARG A 14 -19.09 24.09 -20.28
N MET A 15 -18.62 22.85 -20.26
CA MET A 15 -17.23 22.51 -19.98
C MET A 15 -16.65 21.79 -21.19
N ALA A 16 -15.43 22.17 -21.57
CA ALA A 16 -14.66 21.44 -22.56
C ALA A 16 -14.19 20.12 -21.97
N CYS A 17 -14.32 19.04 -22.71
CA CYS A 17 -13.89 17.72 -22.27
C CYS A 17 -13.20 16.95 -23.40
N GLU A 18 -12.38 15.98 -23.00
CA GLU A 18 -11.84 14.98 -23.91
C GLU A 18 -12.92 13.91 -24.19
N ASP A 19 -12.80 13.23 -25.33
CA ASP A 19 -13.74 12.18 -25.73
C ASP A 19 -13.78 11.07 -24.66
N GLY A 20 -14.97 10.81 -24.11
CA GLY A 20 -15.19 9.79 -23.07
C GLY A 20 -15.15 10.30 -21.63
N GLN A 21 -14.82 11.57 -21.39
CA GLN A 21 -14.84 12.17 -20.04
C GLN A 21 -16.19 12.77 -19.61
N GLU A 22 -17.20 12.77 -20.49
CA GLU A 22 -18.48 13.45 -20.27
C GLU A 22 -19.19 12.93 -19.01
N THR A 23 -19.25 11.59 -18.87
CA THR A 23 -19.86 10.93 -17.71
C THR A 23 -19.10 11.25 -16.42
N HIS A 24 -17.77 11.31 -16.48
CA HIS A 24 -16.94 11.62 -15.32
C HIS A 24 -17.20 13.05 -14.82
N LEU A 25 -17.18 14.03 -15.73
CA LEU A 25 -17.47 15.43 -15.40
C LEU A 25 -18.88 15.62 -14.86
N SER A 26 -19.88 14.94 -15.43
CA SER A 26 -21.24 14.94 -14.90
C SER A 26 -21.30 14.39 -13.46
N SER A 27 -20.59 13.29 -13.19
CA SER A 27 -20.51 12.72 -11.84
C SER A 27 -19.83 13.65 -10.82
N LEU A 28 -18.78 14.37 -11.24
CA LEU A 28 -18.09 15.36 -10.41
C LEU A 28 -19.01 16.54 -10.09
N ALA A 29 -19.78 17.02 -11.09
CA ALA A 29 -20.77 18.07 -10.89
C ALA A 29 -21.87 17.66 -9.90
N THR A 30 -22.41 16.45 -10.02
CA THR A 30 -23.39 15.90 -9.06
C THR A 30 -22.79 15.82 -7.65
N ARG A 31 -21.55 15.35 -7.52
CA ARG A 31 -20.87 15.30 -6.23
C ARG A 31 -20.67 16.70 -5.65
N PHE A 32 -20.30 17.68 -6.46
CA PHE A 32 -20.12 19.07 -6.02
C PHE A 32 -21.44 19.70 -5.54
N ASN A 33 -22.56 19.44 -6.23
CA ASN A 33 -23.88 19.92 -5.82
C ASN A 33 -24.28 19.42 -4.43
N ARG A 34 -23.90 18.19 -4.06
CA ARG A 34 -24.18 17.67 -2.71
C ARG A 34 -23.58 18.56 -1.62
N TYR A 35 -22.36 19.08 -1.81
CA TYR A 35 -21.78 20.04 -0.86
C TYR A 35 -22.61 21.32 -0.83
N ILE A 36 -22.97 21.87 -2.00
CA ILE A 36 -23.78 23.08 -2.08
C ILE A 36 -25.12 22.91 -1.34
N ASP A 37 -25.79 21.77 -1.51
CA ASP A 37 -27.08 21.48 -0.86
C ASP A 37 -26.94 21.29 0.65
N GLU A 38 -25.84 20.69 1.12
CA GLU A 38 -25.50 20.63 2.54
C GLU A 38 -25.31 22.03 3.14
N TYR A 39 -24.50 22.86 2.47
CA TYR A 39 -24.27 24.24 2.89
C TYR A 39 -25.57 25.08 2.87
N LYS A 40 -26.47 24.87 1.89
CA LYS A 40 -27.79 25.50 1.88
C LYS A 40 -28.61 25.12 3.11
N GLY A 41 -28.60 23.84 3.50
CA GLY A 41 -29.31 23.36 4.68
C GLY A 41 -28.78 23.95 5.99
N THR A 42 -27.46 24.12 6.10
CA THR A 42 -26.81 24.63 7.33
C THR A 42 -26.82 26.15 7.44
N PHE A 43 -26.58 26.86 6.34
CA PHE A 43 -26.34 28.31 6.35
C PHE A 43 -27.56 29.11 5.84
N GLY A 44 -28.54 28.45 5.21
CA GLY A 44 -29.68 29.12 4.58
C GLY A 44 -29.30 29.82 3.27
N GLU A 45 -30.17 30.71 2.78
CA GLU A 45 -29.96 31.42 1.51
C GLU A 45 -29.04 32.64 1.65
N ILE A 46 -27.77 32.43 2.05
CA ILE A 46 -26.74 33.50 2.15
C ILE A 46 -26.25 33.95 0.74
N GLY A 47 -26.97 33.56 -0.32
CA GLY A 47 -26.68 33.87 -1.71
C GLY A 47 -25.86 32.80 -2.43
N ASP A 48 -26.31 32.46 -3.64
CA ASP A 48 -25.76 31.38 -4.48
C ASP A 48 -24.24 31.39 -4.62
N ASN A 49 -23.66 32.56 -4.89
CA ASN A 49 -22.21 32.68 -5.09
C ASN A 49 -21.41 32.34 -3.83
N ARG A 50 -21.90 32.73 -2.65
CA ARG A 50 -21.19 32.45 -1.39
C ARG A 50 -21.23 30.96 -1.07
N LEU A 51 -22.37 30.31 -1.32
CA LEU A 51 -22.53 28.86 -1.16
C LEU A 51 -21.58 28.08 -2.07
N VAL A 52 -21.50 28.45 -3.35
CA VAL A 52 -20.58 27.81 -4.31
C VAL A 52 -19.11 27.99 -3.90
N VAL A 53 -18.72 29.17 -3.42
CA VAL A 53 -17.35 29.43 -2.94
C VAL A 53 -17.03 28.59 -1.69
N MET A 54 -17.95 28.53 -0.72
CA MET A 54 -17.76 27.72 0.50
C MET A 54 -17.65 26.23 0.15
N ALA A 55 -18.53 25.71 -0.71
CA ALA A 55 -18.46 24.33 -1.19
C ALA A 55 -17.13 24.06 -1.93
N GLY A 56 -16.65 25.02 -2.73
CA GLY A 56 -15.36 24.92 -3.41
C GLY A 56 -14.19 24.80 -2.44
N ILE A 57 -14.15 25.65 -1.40
CA ILE A 57 -13.10 25.61 -0.37
C ILE A 57 -13.17 24.30 0.43
N ALA A 58 -14.37 23.84 0.77
CA ALA A 58 -14.56 22.59 1.51
C ALA A 58 -14.02 21.37 0.74
N VAL A 59 -14.27 21.30 -0.58
CA VAL A 59 -13.74 20.23 -1.43
C VAL A 59 -12.22 20.28 -1.50
N VAL A 60 -11.62 21.49 -1.53
CA VAL A 60 -10.16 21.64 -1.50
C VAL A 60 -9.58 21.19 -0.16
N ASP A 61 -10.25 21.49 0.95
CA ASP A 61 -9.85 21.05 2.29
C ASP A 61 -9.85 19.51 2.39
N GLU A 62 -10.93 18.86 1.97
CA GLU A 62 -11.01 17.39 1.91
C GLU A 62 -9.92 16.77 1.02
N LEU A 63 -9.58 17.42 -0.11
CA LEU A 63 -8.50 16.97 -0.98
C LEU A 63 -7.15 17.03 -0.26
N VAL A 64 -6.85 18.13 0.43
CA VAL A 64 -5.61 18.29 1.20
C VAL A 64 -5.52 17.26 2.32
N GLU A 65 -6.62 16.97 3.00
CA GLU A 65 -6.67 15.90 4.01
C GLU A 65 -6.42 14.51 3.41
N ALA A 66 -7.03 14.22 2.26
CA ALA A 66 -6.82 12.95 1.55
C ALA A 66 -5.36 12.79 1.10
N GLU A 67 -4.74 13.84 0.55
CA GLU A 67 -3.33 13.86 0.15
C GLU A 67 -2.40 13.59 1.34
N ARG A 68 -2.64 14.24 2.48
CA ARG A 68 -1.89 13.99 3.72
C ARG A 68 -2.01 12.54 4.17
N LYS A 69 -3.22 11.98 4.13
CA LYS A 69 -3.46 10.57 4.50
C LYS A 69 -2.76 9.60 3.55
N ILE A 70 -2.77 9.87 2.26
CA ILE A 70 -2.03 9.07 1.25
C ILE A 70 -0.53 9.12 1.54
N GLN A 71 0.02 10.29 1.86
CA GLN A 71 1.43 10.44 2.19
C GLN A 71 1.80 9.63 3.45
N GLN A 72 0.98 9.70 4.49
CA GLN A 72 1.17 8.92 5.71
C GLN A 72 1.14 7.42 5.42
N LEU A 73 0.10 6.93 4.74
CA LEU A 73 -0.04 5.51 4.40
C LEU A 73 1.11 5.01 3.53
N SER A 74 1.61 5.83 2.61
CA SER A 74 2.76 5.50 1.78
C SER A 74 4.04 5.34 2.61
N SER A 75 4.23 6.18 3.64
CA SER A 75 5.36 6.07 4.57
C SER A 75 5.26 4.83 5.46
N GLU A 76 4.07 4.52 5.95
CA GLU A 76 3.81 3.32 6.74
C GLU A 76 4.07 2.06 5.90
N LEU A 77 3.56 2.01 4.67
CA LEU A 77 3.80 0.90 3.74
C LEU A 77 5.29 0.69 3.49
N ALA A 78 6.05 1.77 3.21
CA ALA A 78 7.50 1.69 3.02
C ALA A 78 8.24 1.17 4.27
N THR A 79 7.71 1.42 5.46
CA THR A 79 8.27 0.92 6.72
C THR A 79 8.00 -0.57 6.88
N VAL A 80 6.75 -0.99 6.65
CA VAL A 80 6.35 -2.41 6.71
C VAL A 80 7.08 -3.24 5.67
N THR A 81 7.21 -2.76 4.43
CA THR A 81 7.94 -3.45 3.36
C THR A 81 9.42 -3.63 3.72
N ARG A 82 10.07 -2.63 4.31
CA ARG A 82 11.46 -2.75 4.78
C ARG A 82 11.58 -3.78 5.90
N ALA A 83 10.74 -3.71 6.92
CA ALA A 83 10.74 -4.67 8.01
C ALA A 83 10.53 -6.11 7.51
N GLY A 84 9.62 -6.32 6.56
CA GLY A 84 9.42 -7.64 5.94
C GLY A 84 10.64 -8.13 5.17
N SER A 85 11.35 -7.22 4.49
CA SER A 85 12.58 -7.54 3.76
C SER A 85 13.73 -7.91 4.71
N ASP A 86 13.86 -7.19 5.83
CA ASP A 86 14.87 -7.46 6.86
C ASP A 86 14.62 -8.83 7.52
N VAL A 87 13.37 -9.13 7.86
CA VAL A 87 13.00 -10.45 8.42
C VAL A 87 13.29 -11.58 7.43
N ALA A 88 13.00 -11.39 6.14
CA ALA A 88 13.31 -12.39 5.12
C ALA A 88 14.82 -12.65 4.99
N ALA A 89 15.64 -11.58 5.01
CA ALA A 89 17.09 -11.68 4.97
C ALA A 89 17.68 -12.36 6.22
N GLU A 90 17.12 -12.07 7.40
CA GLU A 90 17.50 -12.74 8.65
C GLU A 90 17.17 -14.24 8.61
N ALA A 91 15.99 -14.60 8.11
CA ALA A 91 15.58 -16.00 7.95
C ALA A 91 16.53 -16.76 7.01
N GLU A 92 16.85 -16.18 5.84
CA GLU A 92 17.80 -16.77 4.89
C GLU A 92 19.21 -16.95 5.50
N SER A 93 19.69 -15.94 6.25
CA SER A 93 20.96 -16.03 6.97
C SER A 93 20.96 -17.15 8.02
N MET A 94 19.85 -17.30 8.73
CA MET A 94 19.68 -18.33 9.76
C MET A 94 19.64 -19.73 9.14
N GLU A 95 18.90 -19.91 8.05
CA GLU A 95 18.85 -21.16 7.29
C GLU A 95 20.24 -21.57 6.78
N ALA A 96 20.99 -20.63 6.18
CA ALA A 96 22.35 -20.90 5.71
C ALA A 96 23.29 -21.34 6.84
N LYS A 97 23.23 -20.66 8.01
CA LYS A 97 24.01 -21.04 9.20
C LYS A 97 23.62 -22.42 9.71
N PHE A 98 22.33 -22.72 9.72
CA PHE A 98 21.82 -24.01 10.18
C PHE A 98 22.26 -25.15 9.26
N ALA A 99 22.15 -24.98 7.94
CA ALA A 99 22.64 -25.95 6.95
C ALA A 99 24.15 -26.21 7.07
N ALA A 100 24.94 -25.16 7.31
CA ALA A 100 26.38 -25.28 7.54
C ALA A 100 26.69 -26.09 8.81
N LYS A 101 25.96 -25.83 9.90
CA LYS A 101 26.13 -26.58 11.17
C LYS A 101 25.71 -28.04 11.04
N LEU A 102 24.60 -28.33 10.36
CA LEU A 102 24.18 -29.70 10.06
C LEU A 102 25.25 -30.44 9.25
N SER A 103 25.86 -29.78 8.26
CA SER A 103 26.93 -30.37 7.46
C SER A 103 28.18 -30.67 8.30
N ASP A 104 28.55 -29.81 9.25
CA ASP A 104 29.67 -30.04 10.17
C ASP A 104 29.40 -31.22 11.12
N VAL A 105 28.18 -31.32 11.65
CA VAL A 105 27.76 -32.46 12.48
C VAL A 105 27.80 -33.77 11.69
N ALA A 106 27.29 -33.79 10.46
CA ALA A 106 27.35 -34.97 9.59
C ALA A 106 28.79 -35.45 9.38
N ARG A 107 29.73 -34.54 9.05
CA ARG A 107 31.15 -34.87 8.88
C ARG A 107 31.79 -35.43 10.16
N ARG A 108 31.41 -34.91 11.33
CA ARG A 108 31.88 -35.43 12.62
C ARG A 108 31.36 -36.84 12.88
N ILE A 109 30.09 -37.11 12.57
CA ILE A 109 29.50 -38.45 12.69
C ILE A 109 30.23 -39.43 11.77
N GLU A 110 30.47 -39.06 10.51
CA GLU A 110 31.23 -39.88 9.55
C GLU A 110 32.66 -40.18 10.03
N SER A 111 33.33 -39.18 10.61
CA SER A 111 34.67 -39.34 11.18
C SER A 111 34.68 -40.31 12.37
N ILE A 112 33.68 -40.21 13.25
CA ILE A 112 33.53 -41.14 14.39
C ILE A 112 33.24 -42.55 13.89
N ALA A 113 32.33 -42.71 12.94
CA ALA A 113 32.01 -44.01 12.35
C ALA A 113 33.25 -44.68 11.75
N THR A 114 34.05 -43.92 11.00
CA THR A 114 35.32 -44.41 10.42
C THR A 114 36.33 -44.81 11.49
N ALA A 115 36.44 -44.04 12.59
CA ALA A 115 37.33 -44.38 13.69
C ALA A 115 36.89 -45.67 14.42
N VAL A 116 35.59 -45.89 14.59
CA VAL A 116 35.03 -47.11 15.19
C VAL A 116 35.27 -48.33 14.29
N ASP A 117 35.02 -48.21 12.98
CA ASP A 117 35.29 -49.28 12.02
C ASP A 117 36.76 -49.69 12.01
N ASN A 118 37.68 -48.72 12.01
CA ASN A 118 39.12 -49.00 12.05
C ASN A 118 39.54 -49.66 13.36
N ALA A 119 38.98 -49.24 14.50
CA ALA A 119 39.27 -49.87 15.80
C ALA A 119 38.75 -51.31 15.91
N GLY A 120 37.69 -51.66 15.18
CA GLY A 120 37.17 -53.04 15.09
C GLY A 120 38.04 -53.99 14.26
N GLN A 121 38.83 -53.46 13.33
CA GLN A 121 39.72 -54.26 12.46
C GLN A 121 41.05 -54.66 13.14
N ASP A 122 41.40 -54.02 14.25
CA ASP A 122 42.68 -54.20 14.98
C ASP A 122 42.60 -55.26 16.11
N GLN A 123 41.55 -56.09 16.14
CA GLN A 123 41.45 -57.21 17.08
C GLN A 123 42.35 -58.38 16.62
N PRO A 124 43.33 -58.82 17.44
CA PRO A 124 44.22 -59.92 17.06
C PRO A 124 43.42 -61.22 16.93
N GLN A 125 43.63 -61.92 15.80
CA GLN A 125 43.09 -63.27 15.58
C GLN A 125 43.49 -64.18 16.75
N PRO A 126 42.53 -64.85 17.42
CA PRO A 126 42.86 -65.88 18.37
C PRO A 126 43.48 -67.06 17.61
N ASN A 127 44.70 -67.40 18.00
CA ASN A 127 45.49 -68.54 17.52
C ASN A 127 44.81 -69.87 17.85
#